data_AF-A0A6S4UKR4-F1
#
_entry.id   AF-A0A6S4UKR4-F1
#
_cell.length_a   1.000
_cell.length_b   1.000
_cell.length_c   1.000
_cell.angle_alpha   90.00
_cell.angle_beta   90.00
_cell.angle_gamma   90.00
#
_symmetry.space_group_name_H-M   'P 1'
#
loop_
_entity.id
_entity.type
_entity.pdbx_description
1 polymer ?
#
loop_
_entity_poly.entity_id
_entity_poly.type
_entity_poly.pdbx_seq_one_letter_code
_entity_poly.pdbx_strand_id
1 'polypeptide(L)'
;MGPPLSFNELVNENQSLANSLVQRHACLHPLPFGGCMREVTVHDCPKRLACQSGDQCGNFALTGRKGELEALQHTLNELLDKFAQIEQIVAHDLSYREMLEDLRQKILYLSNLKTKALDRQNSLIPIPVFPYGDAITKLPTTLSELFAIEQQKIESKEA
;
A
#
# COMPACT_ATOMS: atom_id res chain seq x y z
N MET A 1 -26.36 -10.91 -22.53
CA MET A 1 -25.35 -11.33 -21.55
C MET A 1 -26.00 -11.32 -20.18
N GLY A 2 -26.06 -12.46 -19.49
CA GLY A 2 -26.54 -12.51 -18.11
C GLY A 2 -25.53 -11.87 -17.15
N PRO A 3 -25.95 -11.51 -15.92
CA PRO A 3 -25.04 -10.99 -14.91
C PRO A 3 -23.93 -12.01 -14.59
N PRO A 4 -22.70 -11.56 -14.27
CA PRO A 4 -21.62 -12.47 -13.91
C PRO A 4 -21.96 -13.19 -12.60
N LEU A 5 -21.85 -14.53 -12.62
CA LEU A 5 -22.07 -15.39 -11.46
C LEU A 5 -20.96 -15.17 -10.42
N SER A 6 -21.34 -15.21 -9.15
CA SER A 6 -20.44 -15.12 -8.00
C SER A 6 -19.67 -16.42 -7.78
N PHE A 7 -18.57 -16.35 -7.02
CA PHE A 7 -17.78 -17.54 -6.68
C PHE A 7 -18.62 -18.64 -6.01
N ASN A 8 -19.50 -18.28 -5.08
CA ASN A 8 -20.34 -19.24 -4.36
C ASN A 8 -21.32 -19.98 -5.26
N GLU A 9 -21.79 -19.32 -6.32
CA GLU A 9 -22.65 -19.93 -7.34
C GLU A 9 -21.81 -20.86 -8.26
N LEU A 10 -20.61 -20.41 -8.64
CA LEU A 10 -19.74 -21.15 -9.56
C LEU A 10 -19.03 -22.35 -8.94
N VAL A 11 -18.82 -22.40 -7.62
CA VAL A 11 -18.19 -23.55 -6.96
C VAL A 11 -18.94 -24.85 -7.21
N ASN A 12 -20.26 -24.79 -7.27
CA ASN A 12 -21.12 -25.95 -7.48
C ASN A 12 -21.44 -26.20 -8.96
N GLU A 13 -21.43 -25.16 -9.80
CA GLU A 13 -21.81 -25.25 -11.22
C GLU A 13 -20.62 -25.44 -12.17
N ASN A 14 -19.52 -24.72 -11.94
CA ASN A 14 -18.35 -24.76 -12.80
C ASN A 14 -17.07 -24.38 -12.03
N GLN A 15 -16.42 -25.41 -11.48
CA GLN A 15 -15.20 -25.28 -10.69
C GLN A 15 -14.03 -24.66 -11.46
N SER A 16 -13.94 -24.85 -12.77
CA SER A 16 -12.91 -24.21 -13.62
C SER A 16 -13.09 -22.69 -13.66
N LEU A 17 -14.33 -22.23 -13.84
CA LEU A 17 -14.66 -20.80 -13.83
C LEU A 17 -14.48 -20.19 -12.42
N ALA A 18 -14.86 -20.93 -11.38
CA ALA A 18 -14.65 -20.52 -9.98
C ALA A 18 -13.16 -20.35 -9.67
N ASN A 19 -12.32 -21.30 -10.08
CA ASN A 19 -10.87 -21.22 -9.93
C ASN A 19 -10.28 -20.06 -10.74
N SER A 20 -10.77 -19.82 -11.96
CA SER A 20 -10.37 -18.66 -12.77
C SER A 20 -10.73 -17.32 -12.12
N LEU A 21 -11.85 -17.23 -11.39
CA LEU A 21 -12.19 -16.05 -10.59
C LEU A 21 -11.22 -15.84 -9.43
N VAL A 22 -10.88 -16.89 -8.69
CA VAL A 22 -9.92 -16.81 -7.57
C VAL A 22 -8.54 -16.37 -8.09
N GLN A 23 -8.05 -16.99 -9.16
CA GLN A 23 -6.74 -16.68 -9.73
C GLN A 23 -6.62 -15.22 -10.19
N ARG A 24 -7.71 -14.63 -10.70
CA ARG A 24 -7.75 -13.19 -11.06
C ARG A 24 -7.59 -12.25 -9.87
N HIS A 25 -7.85 -12.71 -8.65
CA HIS A 25 -7.79 -11.90 -7.42
C HIS A 25 -6.71 -12.38 -6.43
N ALA A 26 -6.00 -13.47 -6.76
CA ALA A 26 -4.94 -14.03 -5.93
C ALA A 26 -3.62 -13.25 -6.06
N CYS A 27 -3.46 -12.46 -7.12
CA CYS A 27 -2.27 -11.67 -7.37
C CYS A 27 -2.41 -10.26 -6.82
N LEU A 28 -1.42 -9.82 -6.05
CA LEU A 28 -1.31 -8.43 -5.61
C LEU A 28 -0.32 -7.70 -6.52
N HIS A 29 -0.83 -6.79 -7.34
CA HIS A 29 -0.05 -5.98 -8.26
C HIS A 29 0.57 -4.78 -7.52
N PRO A 30 1.88 -4.53 -7.67
CA PRO A 30 2.55 -3.47 -6.93
C PRO A 30 2.07 -2.07 -7.35
N LEU A 31 2.00 -1.19 -6.35
CA LEU A 31 1.73 0.25 -6.51
C LEU A 31 2.87 1.06 -5.88
N PRO A 32 2.92 2.39 -6.07
CA PRO A 32 3.93 3.24 -5.42
C PRO A 32 4.00 3.00 -3.90
N PHE A 33 2.84 2.86 -3.26
CA PHE A 33 2.65 2.29 -1.92
C PHE A 33 1.52 1.26 -1.99
N GLY A 34 1.59 0.19 -1.20
CA GLY A 34 0.61 -0.89 -1.23
C GLY A 34 0.66 -1.73 -2.50
N GLY A 35 -0.43 -2.45 -2.70
CA GLY A 35 -0.72 -3.19 -3.91
C GLY A 35 -2.22 -3.33 -4.13
N CYS A 36 -2.57 -3.77 -5.34
CA CYS A 36 -3.95 -3.93 -5.77
C CYS A 36 -4.21 -5.38 -6.19
N MET A 37 -5.32 -5.97 -5.73
CA MET A 37 -5.80 -7.28 -6.20
C MET A 37 -6.37 -7.24 -7.64
N ARG A 38 -6.36 -6.06 -8.25
CA ARG A 38 -6.61 -5.87 -9.68
C ARG A 38 -5.37 -5.33 -10.34
N GLU A 39 -5.07 -5.83 -11.52
CA GLU A 39 -4.03 -5.27 -12.35
C GLU A 39 -4.44 -3.87 -12.85
N VAL A 40 -3.84 -2.83 -12.27
CA VAL A 40 -4.19 -1.43 -12.57
C VAL A 40 -3.70 -1.01 -13.97
N THR A 41 -2.67 -1.67 -14.48
CA THR A 41 -2.14 -1.50 -15.84
C THR A 41 -3.11 -1.99 -16.91
N VAL A 42 -4.03 -2.89 -16.58
CA VAL A 42 -5.06 -3.35 -17.50
C VAL A 42 -6.19 -2.33 -17.56
N HIS A 43 -6.67 -2.04 -18.77
CA HIS A 43 -7.64 -0.98 -19.05
C HIS A 43 -9.04 -1.19 -18.41
N ASP A 44 -9.24 -2.22 -17.61
CA ASP A 44 -10.56 -2.58 -17.08
C ASP A 44 -10.77 -2.26 -15.60
N CYS A 45 -9.82 -1.59 -14.92
CA CYS A 45 -10.07 -1.16 -13.55
C CYS A 45 -10.96 0.11 -13.52
N PRO A 46 -12.20 0.05 -12.99
CA PRO A 46 -13.09 1.22 -12.92
C PRO A 46 -12.60 2.27 -11.91
N LYS A 47 -11.67 1.90 -11.04
CA LYS A 47 -11.05 2.75 -10.02
C LYS A 47 -9.55 2.93 -10.27
N ARG A 48 -9.11 2.89 -11.54
CA ARG A 48 -7.70 2.78 -11.95
C ARG A 48 -6.73 3.70 -11.18
N LEU A 49 -7.14 4.94 -10.90
CA LEU A 49 -6.30 5.91 -10.20
C LEU A 49 -6.55 5.97 -8.69
N ALA A 50 -7.69 5.47 -8.20
CA ALA A 50 -8.13 5.65 -6.82
C ALA A 50 -7.07 5.22 -5.80
N CYS A 51 -6.52 4.02 -5.99
CA CYS A 51 -5.50 3.45 -5.12
C CYS A 51 -4.14 4.19 -5.15
N GLN A 52 -3.89 5.01 -6.16
CA GLN A 52 -2.68 5.84 -6.27
C GLN A 52 -2.94 7.29 -5.82
N SER A 53 -4.17 7.78 -5.95
CA SER A 53 -4.58 9.13 -5.58
C SER A 53 -5.02 9.28 -4.12
N GLY A 54 -5.06 8.19 -3.35
CA GLY A 54 -5.50 8.19 -1.95
C GLY A 54 -6.99 7.99 -1.74
N ASP A 55 -7.72 7.58 -2.78
CA ASP A 55 -9.13 7.23 -2.68
C ASP A 55 -9.33 5.80 -2.16
N GLN A 56 -10.42 5.59 -1.42
CA GLN A 56 -10.74 4.29 -0.86
C GLN A 56 -11.08 3.27 -1.97
N CYS A 57 -10.31 2.17 -2.00
CA CYS A 57 -10.52 1.05 -2.90
C CYS A 57 -10.52 -0.27 -2.12
N GLY A 58 -11.56 -1.08 -2.30
CA GLY A 58 -11.66 -2.39 -1.64
C GLY A 58 -10.65 -3.43 -2.14
N ASN A 59 -10.01 -3.19 -3.28
CA ASN A 59 -8.96 -4.06 -3.83
C ASN A 59 -7.54 -3.63 -3.40
N PHE A 60 -7.41 -2.51 -2.68
CA PHE A 60 -6.13 -1.98 -2.25
C PHE A 60 -5.75 -2.51 -0.86
N ALA A 61 -4.49 -2.88 -0.69
CA ALA A 61 -3.94 -3.28 0.59
C ALA A 61 -2.50 -2.78 0.76
N LEU A 62 -2.15 -2.38 1.98
CA LEU A 62 -0.75 -2.18 2.37
C LEU A 62 -0.06 -3.52 2.55
N THR A 63 1.20 -3.58 2.13
CA THR A 63 2.00 -4.82 2.07
C THR A 63 3.02 -4.93 3.19
N GLY A 64 3.36 -3.82 3.85
CA GLY A 64 4.48 -3.76 4.79
C GLY A 64 5.85 -3.76 4.11
N ARG A 65 5.91 -3.56 2.78
CA ARG A 65 7.16 -3.48 2.02
C ARG A 65 8.00 -2.29 2.48
N LYS A 66 9.32 -2.47 2.60
CA LYS A 66 10.27 -1.36 2.89
C LYS A 66 10.11 -0.26 1.84
N GLY A 67 10.06 1.01 2.26
CA GLY A 67 9.78 2.15 1.37
C GLY A 67 8.30 2.50 1.22
N GLU A 68 7.38 1.63 1.65
CA GLU A 68 5.94 1.84 1.49
C GLU A 68 5.41 2.98 2.39
N LEU A 69 5.90 3.08 3.63
CA LEU A 69 5.49 4.12 4.57
C LEU A 69 5.99 5.50 4.14
N GLU A 70 7.19 5.57 3.59
CA GLU A 70 7.83 6.77 3.07
C GLU A 70 7.06 7.28 1.85
N ALA A 71 6.70 6.39 0.91
CA ALA A 71 5.87 6.74 -0.25
C ALA A 71 4.45 7.18 0.17
N LEU A 72 3.86 6.53 1.17
CA LEU A 72 2.57 6.93 1.73
C LEU A 72 2.66 8.32 2.39
N GLN A 73 3.72 8.59 3.16
CA GLN A 73 3.94 9.89 3.78
C GLN A 73 4.13 11.00 2.75
N HIS A 74 4.90 10.74 1.68
CA HIS A 74 5.07 11.69 0.59
C HIS A 74 3.73 12.04 -0.04
N THR A 75 2.90 11.04 -0.33
CA THR A 75 1.58 11.25 -0.94
C THR A 75 0.65 12.06 -0.02
N LEU A 76 0.70 11.80 1.30
CA LEU A 76 -0.04 12.57 2.30
C LEU A 76 0.38 14.05 2.31
N ASN A 77 1.68 14.33 2.27
CA ASN A 77 2.20 15.70 2.23
C ASN A 77 1.69 16.44 0.99
N GLU A 78 1.75 15.82 -0.19
CA GLU A 78 1.22 16.44 -1.41
C GLU A 78 -0.29 16.74 -1.33
N LEU A 79 -1.07 15.86 -0.68
CA LEU A 79 -2.51 16.09 -0.49
C LEU A 79 -2.77 17.23 0.49
N LEU A 80 -1.98 17.33 1.57
CA LEU A 80 -2.07 18.43 2.53
C LEU A 80 -1.74 19.78 1.87
N ASP A 81 -0.70 19.83 1.03
CA ASP A 81 -0.34 21.03 0.29
C ASP A 81 -1.46 21.46 -0.68
N LYS A 82 -2.06 20.50 -1.40
CA LYS A 82 -3.22 20.75 -2.28
C LYS A 82 -4.45 21.20 -1.50
N PHE A 83 -4.71 20.60 -0.33
CA PHE A 83 -5.81 20.99 0.54
C PHE A 83 -5.69 22.44 0.98
N ALA A 84 -4.51 22.87 1.45
CA ALA A 84 -4.26 24.25 1.86
C ALA A 84 -4.46 25.25 0.70
N GLN A 85 -4.04 24.88 -0.52
CA GLN A 85 -4.24 25.72 -1.70
C GLN A 85 -5.74 25.88 -2.04
N ILE A 86 -6.50 24.78 -2.05
CA ILE A 86 -7.93 24.82 -2.40
C ILE A 86 -8.74 25.49 -1.30
N GLU A 87 -8.35 25.36 -0.03
CA GLU A 87 -8.99 26.06 1.09
C GLU A 87 -8.98 27.59 0.89
N GLN A 88 -7.87 28.14 0.40
CA GLN A 88 -7.76 29.57 0.06
C GLN A 88 -8.65 29.97 -1.13
N ILE A 89 -8.81 29.09 -2.12
CA ILE A 89 -9.68 29.31 -3.28
C ILE A 89 -11.15 29.29 -2.85
N VAL A 90 -11.56 28.32 -2.02
CA VAL A 90 -12.95 28.16 -1.55
C VAL A 90 -13.44 29.37 -0.76
N ALA A 91 -12.54 30.10 -0.10
CA ALA A 91 -12.89 31.37 0.57
C ALA A 91 -13.47 32.42 -0.39
N HIS A 92 -13.14 32.33 -1.69
CA HIS A 92 -13.55 33.27 -2.73
C HIS A 92 -14.48 32.64 -3.78
N ASP A 93 -14.41 31.32 -3.97
CA ASP A 93 -15.22 30.57 -4.93
C ASP A 93 -15.73 29.24 -4.33
N LEU A 94 -17.00 29.24 -3.95
CA LEU A 94 -17.67 28.09 -3.33
C LEU A 94 -17.84 26.89 -4.27
N SER A 95 -17.64 27.03 -5.59
CA SER A 95 -17.74 25.91 -6.54
C SER A 95 -16.68 24.82 -6.28
N TYR A 96 -15.58 25.17 -5.61
CA TYR A 96 -14.51 24.24 -5.23
C TYR A 96 -14.77 23.48 -3.91
N ARG A 97 -15.90 23.71 -3.24
CA ARG A 97 -16.19 23.12 -1.92
C ARG A 97 -16.21 21.59 -1.94
N GLU A 98 -16.78 20.98 -2.98
CA GLU A 98 -16.81 19.52 -3.11
C GLU A 98 -15.40 18.94 -3.23
N MET A 99 -14.54 19.58 -4.03
CA MET A 99 -13.14 19.19 -4.17
C MET A 99 -12.37 19.26 -2.85
N LEU A 100 -12.65 20.28 -2.02
CA LEU A 100 -12.04 20.42 -0.70
C LEU A 100 -12.46 19.28 0.25
N GLU A 101 -13.75 18.92 0.24
CA GLU A 101 -14.24 17.78 1.03
C GLU A 101 -13.68 16.44 0.54
N ASP A 102 -13.57 16.24 -0.77
CA ASP A 102 -12.93 15.05 -1.35
C ASP A 102 -11.48 14.91 -0.88
N LEU A 103 -10.71 16.00 -0.90
CA LEU A 103 -9.34 15.99 -0.38
C LEU A 103 -9.29 15.68 1.11
N ARG A 104 -10.21 16.24 1.91
CA ARG A 104 -10.32 15.94 3.34
C ARG A 104 -10.54 14.45 3.58
N GLN A 105 -11.43 13.82 2.80
CA GLN A 105 -11.69 12.38 2.92
C GLN A 105 -10.47 11.53 2.54
N LYS A 106 -9.74 11.88 1.47
CA LYS A 106 -8.50 11.19 1.07
C LYS A 106 -7.43 11.28 2.16
N ILE A 107 -7.21 12.48 2.70
CA ILE A 107 -6.24 12.72 3.79
C ILE A 107 -6.60 11.87 5.01
N LEU A 108 -7.87 11.87 5.42
CA LEU A 108 -8.35 11.08 6.55
C LEU A 108 -8.12 9.58 6.32
N TYR A 109 -8.48 9.06 5.15
CA TYR A 109 -8.30 7.66 4.80
C TYR A 109 -6.82 7.24 4.82
N LEU A 110 -5.95 7.99 4.15
CA LEU A 110 -4.52 7.69 4.10
C LEU A 110 -3.84 7.84 5.48
N SER A 111 -4.26 8.82 6.28
CA SER A 111 -3.75 8.99 7.65
C SER A 111 -4.10 7.78 8.52
N ASN A 112 -5.34 7.31 8.44
CA ASN A 112 -5.78 6.10 9.14
C ASN A 112 -5.02 4.85 8.68
N LEU A 113 -4.73 4.73 7.37
CA LEU A 113 -3.90 3.65 6.85
C LEU A 113 -2.47 3.71 7.40
N LYS A 114 -1.88 4.91 7.42
CA LYS A 114 -0.53 5.12 7.97
C LYS A 114 -0.46 4.71 9.44
N THR A 115 -1.41 5.15 10.27
CA THR A 115 -1.46 4.77 11.69
C THR A 115 -1.55 3.26 11.85
N LYS A 116 -2.45 2.59 11.13
CA LYS A 116 -2.56 1.12 11.17
C LYS A 116 -1.28 0.42 10.73
N ALA A 117 -0.57 0.97 9.76
CA ALA A 117 0.68 0.40 9.27
C ALA A 117 1.82 0.56 10.29
N LEU A 118 1.90 1.72 10.95
CA LEU A 118 2.84 1.96 12.05
C LEU A 118 2.55 1.05 13.24
N ASP A 119 1.28 0.93 13.65
CA ASP A 119 0.88 0.04 14.76
C ASP A 119 1.28 -1.40 14.46
N ARG A 120 1.05 -1.86 13.22
CA ARG A 120 1.49 -3.18 12.76
C ARG A 120 3.00 -3.30 12.83
N GLN A 121 3.74 -2.35 12.26
CA GLN A 121 5.21 -2.36 12.27
C GLN A 121 5.78 -2.44 13.68
N ASN A 122 5.24 -1.64 14.61
CA ASN A 122 5.66 -1.61 16.01
C ASN A 122 5.31 -2.90 16.77
N SER A 123 4.32 -3.66 16.29
CA SER A 123 3.93 -4.95 16.87
C SER A 123 4.70 -6.15 16.29
N LEU A 124 5.55 -5.95 15.28
CA LEU A 124 6.33 -7.04 14.68
C LEU A 124 7.47 -7.45 15.60
N ILE A 125 7.66 -8.76 15.72
CA ILE A 125 8.83 -9.34 16.38
C ILE A 125 9.93 -9.49 15.32
N PRO A 126 11.08 -8.83 15.46
CA PRO A 126 12.19 -8.99 14.52
C PRO A 126 12.70 -10.43 14.55
N ILE A 127 12.75 -11.08 13.39
CA ILE A 127 13.35 -12.41 13.24
C ILE A 127 14.69 -12.24 12.52
N PRO A 128 15.83 -12.52 13.16
CA PRO A 128 17.12 -12.44 12.51
C PRO A 128 17.23 -13.58 11.48
N VAL A 129 17.38 -13.23 10.21
CA VAL A 129 17.62 -14.20 9.12
C VAL A 129 19.03 -14.78 9.21
N PHE A 130 19.97 -14.00 9.73
CA PHE A 130 21.35 -14.42 9.92
C PHE A 130 21.72 -14.46 11.40
N PRO A 131 22.53 -15.43 11.85
CA PRO A 131 22.91 -15.60 13.25
C PRO A 131 24.04 -14.63 13.68
N TYR A 132 24.09 -13.44 13.08
CA TYR A 132 25.05 -12.39 13.44
C TYR A 132 24.40 -11.48 14.48
N GLY A 133 24.51 -11.87 15.76
CA GLY A 133 24.20 -10.97 16.88
C GLY A 133 25.36 -10.00 17.15
N ASP A 134 25.34 -9.34 18.31
CA ASP A 134 26.34 -8.33 18.73
C ASP A 134 27.79 -8.85 18.75
N ALA A 135 27.99 -10.17 18.75
CA ALA A 135 29.29 -10.81 18.62
C ALA A 135 29.37 -11.58 17.29
N ILE A 136 29.94 -10.95 16.26
CA ILE A 136 30.29 -11.64 15.00
C ILE A 136 31.41 -12.64 15.29
N THR A 137 31.03 -13.88 15.60
CA THR A 137 31.98 -14.98 15.81
C THR A 137 32.36 -15.71 14.51
N LYS A 138 31.63 -15.43 13.42
CA LYS A 138 31.79 -16.09 12.12
C LYS A 138 31.88 -15.06 11.00
N LEU A 139 32.84 -15.24 10.08
CA LEU A 139 32.97 -14.41 8.89
C LEU A 139 31.76 -14.64 7.95
N PRO A 140 31.17 -13.59 7.35
CA PRO A 140 30.10 -13.76 6.37
C PRO A 140 30.60 -14.55 5.15
N THR A 141 29.80 -15.52 4.73
CA THR A 141 30.15 -16.44 3.62
C THR A 141 29.44 -16.10 2.32
N THR A 142 28.43 -15.25 2.37
CA THR A 142 27.67 -14.81 1.19
C THR A 142 27.65 -13.29 1.09
N LEU A 143 27.50 -12.79 -0.14
CA LEU A 143 27.34 -11.37 -0.40
C LEU A 143 26.10 -10.80 0.32
N SER A 144 25.02 -11.59 0.42
CA SER A 144 23.80 -11.22 1.14
C SER A 144 24.04 -10.99 2.64
N GLU A 145 24.90 -11.79 3.26
CA GLU A 145 25.29 -11.60 4.66
C GLU A 145 26.12 -10.33 4.86
N LEU A 146 27.06 -10.04 3.95
CA LEU A 146 27.82 -8.78 3.96
C LEU A 146 26.88 -7.57 3.86
N PHE A 147 25.92 -7.59 2.93
CA PHE A 147 24.92 -6.52 2.80
C PHE A 147 24.07 -6.36 4.05
N ALA A 148 23.64 -7.46 4.68
CA ALA A 148 22.85 -7.40 5.90
C ALA A 148 23.61 -6.77 7.06
N ILE A 149 24.90 -7.13 7.23
CA ILE A 149 25.77 -6.55 8.26
C ILE A 149 25.96 -5.04 8.02
N GLU A 150 26.27 -4.62 6.79
CA GLU A 150 26.47 -3.20 6.49
C GLU A 150 25.16 -2.40 6.61
N GLN A 151 24.01 -2.97 6.22
CA GLN A 151 22.71 -2.34 6.39
C GLN A 151 22.37 -2.13 7.87
N GLN A 152 22.63 -3.12 8.73
CA GLN A 152 22.42 -3.00 10.17
C GLN A 152 23.30 -1.89 10.78
N LYS A 153 24.55 -1.74 10.32
CA LYS A 153 25.43 -0.64 10.75
C LYS A 153 24.92 0.73 10.34
N ILE A 154 24.28 0.85 9.17
CA ILE A 154 23.66 2.10 8.72
C ILE A 154 22.47 2.43 9.63
N GLU A 155 21.55 1.47 9.81
CA GLU A 155 20.34 1.66 10.63
C GLU A 155 20.67 1.95 12.10
N SER A 156 21.75 1.35 12.65
CA SER A 156 22.20 1.60 14.03
C SER A 156 22.90 2.94 14.23
N LYS A 157 23.34 3.61 13.15
CA LYS A 157 23.94 4.96 13.21
C LYS A 157 22.91 6.08 13.06
N GLU A 158 21.75 5.74 12.51
CA GLU A 158 20.62 6.67 12.30
C GLU A 158 19.63 6.70 13.49
N ALA A 159 19.80 5.80 14.46
CA ALA A 159 19.04 5.72 15.71
C ALA A 159 19.70 6.53 16.85
#